data_AF-A0A1F2SAI2-F1
#
_entry.id   AF-A0A1F2SAI2-F1
#
_cell.length_a   1.000
_cell.length_b   1.000
_cell.length_c   1.000
_cell.angle_alpha   90.00
_cell.angle_beta   90.00
_cell.angle_gamma   90.00
#
_symmetry.space_group_name_H-M   'P 1'
#
loop_
_entity.id
_entity.type
_entity.pdbx_description
1 polymer ?
#
loop_
_entity_poly.entity_id
_entity_poly.type
_entity_poly.pdbx_seq_one_letter_code
_entity_poly.pdbx_strand_id
1 'polypeptide(L)' 'MKAIEMVGTIEEGGRVRLDEPVPAAVGERVRLVVLVGEDEANEQEWLRAAARGGAFEFLNAPEEDLYTLRDGKPFDDAR' A
#
# COMPACT_ATOMS: atom_id res chain seq x y z
N MET A 1 -25.05 -1.63 13.62
CA MET A 1 -23.69 -2.12 13.94
C MET A 1 -23.00 -1.01 14.72
N LYS A 2 -22.51 -1.27 15.93
CA LYS A 2 -21.75 -0.29 16.73
C LYS A 2 -20.28 -0.71 16.69
N ALA A 3 -19.41 0.15 16.18
CA ALA A 3 -17.97 -0.08 16.21
C ALA A 3 -17.42 0.40 17.55
N ILE A 4 -16.46 -0.34 18.10
CA ILE A 4 -15.69 0.04 19.29
C ILE A 4 -14.23 0.02 18.87
N GLU A 5 -13.56 1.16 19.00
CA GLU A 5 -12.11 1.26 18.79
C GLU A 5 -11.42 0.94 20.12
N MET A 6 -10.43 0.05 20.06
CA MET A 6 -9.67 -0.41 21.23
C MET A 6 -8.21 -0.58 20.84
N VAL A 7 -7.32 -0.33 21.79
CA VAL A 7 -5.87 -0.47 21.60
C VAL A 7 -5.43 -1.85 22.09
N GLY A 8 -4.47 -2.42 21.38
CA GLY A 8 -3.86 -3.69 21.74
C GLY A 8 -2.62 -3.97 20.90
N THR A 9 -1.92 -5.04 21.27
CA THR A 9 -0.71 -5.50 20.59
C THR A 9 -0.97 -6.85 19.92
N ILE A 10 -0.43 -7.03 18.71
CA ILE A 10 -0.36 -8.36 18.08
C ILE A 10 0.89 -9.05 18.64
N GLU A 11 0.68 -10.13 19.40
CA GLU A 11 1.74 -10.92 19.99
C GLU A 11 2.26 -12.01 19.03
N GLU A 12 3.39 -12.62 19.39
CA GLU A 12 3.92 -13.78 18.69
C GLU A 12 2.85 -14.89 18.56
N GLY A 13 2.68 -15.42 17.35
CA GLY A 13 1.59 -16.34 17.03
C GLY A 13 0.29 -15.67 16.57
N GLY A 14 0.30 -14.36 16.30
CA GLY A 14 -0.81 -13.65 15.64
C GLY A 14 -2.03 -13.43 16.53
N ARG A 15 -1.84 -13.44 17.85
CA ARG A 15 -2.91 -13.21 18.83
C ARG A 15 -2.98 -11.72 19.17
N VAL A 16 -4.18 -11.14 19.13
CA VAL A 16 -4.39 -9.75 19.56
C VAL A 16 -4.64 -9.73 21.06
N ARG A 17 -3.73 -9.14 21.82
CA ARG A 17 -3.93 -8.82 23.24
C ARG A 17 -4.40 -7.38 23.35
N LEU A 18 -5.65 -7.18 23.79
CA LEU A 18 -6.18 -5.85 24.08
C LEU A 18 -5.62 -5.35 25.42
N ASP A 19 -5.41 -4.04 25.51
CA ASP A 19 -4.95 -3.42 26.76
C ASP A 19 -6.09 -3.30 27.79
N GLU A 20 -7.33 -3.27 27.31
CA GLU A 20 -8.54 -3.20 28.12
C GLU A 20 -9.57 -4.28 27.70
N PRO A 21 -10.41 -4.78 28.63
CA PRO A 21 -11.45 -5.75 28.30
C PRO A 21 -12.54 -5.12 27.43
N VAL A 22 -13.06 -5.90 26.47
CA VAL A 22 -14.17 -5.45 25.61
C VAL A 22 -15.39 -5.15 26.49
N PRO A 23 -15.98 -3.95 26.42
CA PRO A 23 -17.21 -3.62 27.15
C PRO A 23 -18.30 -4.65 26.87
N ALA A 24 -18.92 -5.15 27.93
CA ALA A 24 -19.70 -6.39 27.94
C ALA A 24 -20.61 -6.60 26.70
N ALA A 25 -20.19 -7.50 25.83
CA ALA A 25 -20.98 -8.11 24.75
C ALA A 25 -21.01 -9.64 24.96
N VAL A 26 -21.45 -10.07 26.14
CA VAL A 26 -21.42 -11.50 26.53
C VAL A 26 -22.38 -12.27 25.63
N GLY A 27 -21.84 -13.17 24.81
CA GLY A 27 -22.62 -14.07 23.95
C GLY A 27 -22.98 -13.51 22.57
N GLU A 28 -22.51 -12.31 22.20
CA GLU A 28 -22.77 -11.74 20.88
C GLU A 28 -21.67 -12.10 19.86
N ARG A 29 -22.07 -12.34 18.60
CA ARG A 29 -21.12 -12.54 17.50
C ARG A 29 -20.60 -11.18 17.02
N VAL A 30 -19.30 -10.97 17.12
CA VAL A 30 -18.64 -9.73 16.70
C VAL A 30 -17.87 -9.90 15.38
N ARG A 31 -17.68 -8.80 14.65
CA ARG A 31 -16.74 -8.71 13.52
C ARG A 31 -15.56 -7.85 13.95
N LEU A 32 -14.37 -8.42 13.95
CA LEU A 32 -13.13 -7.70 14.28
C LEU A 32 -12.54 -7.06 13.02
N VAL A 33 -12.11 -5.81 13.12
CA VAL A 33 -11.26 -5.12 12.12
C VAL A 33 -9.98 -4.75 12.83
N VAL A 34 -8.85 -5.23 12.34
CA VAL A 34 -7.53 -4.94 12.90
C VAL A 34 -6.85 -3.95 11.96
N LEU A 35 -6.52 -2.77 12.47
CA LEU A 35 -5.71 -1.78 11.77
C LEU A 35 -4.28 -1.93 12.28
N VAL A 36 -3.39 -2.43 11.43
CA VAL A 36 -1.95 -2.43 11.71
C VAL A 36 -1.40 -1.17 11.08
N GLY A 37 -0.65 -0.37 11.85
CA GLY A 37 0.06 0.76 11.28
C GLY A 37 0.93 0.27 10.14
N GLU A 38 0.74 0.83 8.95
CA GLU A 38 1.72 0.64 7.89
C GLU A 38 2.99 1.31 8.40
N ASP A 39 4.07 0.55 8.56
CA ASP A 39 5.39 1.17 8.42
C ASP A 39 5.31 1.93 7.09
N GLU A 40 5.63 3.22 7.07
CA GLU A 40 5.74 3.98 5.82
C GLU A 40 6.49 3.08 4.86
N ALA A 41 5.78 2.53 3.85
CA ALA A 41 6.42 1.52 3.03
C ALA A 41 7.68 2.18 2.50
N ASN A 42 8.81 1.48 2.54
CA ASN A 42 10.05 2.05 2.06
C ASN A 42 9.79 2.59 0.65
N GLU A 43 10.33 3.75 0.26
CA GLU A 43 10.15 4.32 -1.08
C GLU A 43 10.31 3.26 -2.18
N GLN A 44 11.23 2.31 -1.99
CA GLN A 44 11.41 1.17 -2.90
C GLN A 44 10.22 0.21 -2.96
N GLU A 45 9.53 -0.04 -1.85
CA GLU A 45 8.33 -0.87 -1.79
C GLU A 45 7.14 -0.17 -2.44
N TRP A 46 6.98 1.14 -2.22
CA TRP A 46 6.00 1.95 -2.95
C TRP A 46 6.26 1.94 -4.45
N LEU A 47 7.50 2.17 -4.89
CA LEU A 47 7.87 2.12 -6.31
C LEU A 47 7.60 0.74 -6.91
N ARG A 48 7.93 -0.34 -6.19
CA ARG A 48 7.66 -1.71 -6.64
C ARG A 48 6.17 -1.99 -6.75
N ALA A 49 5.35 -1.53 -5.80
CA ALA A 49 3.90 -1.69 -5.84
C ALA A 49 3.29 -0.88 -6.99
N ALA A 50 3.70 0.38 -7.16
CA ALA A 50 3.23 1.25 -8.24
C ALA A 50 3.58 0.70 -9.63
N ALA A 51 4.79 0.16 -9.80
CA ALA A 51 5.21 -0.46 -11.05
C ALA A 51 4.45 -1.75 -11.38
N ARG A 52 4.03 -2.52 -10.36
CA ARG A 52 3.29 -3.79 -10.55
C ARG A 52 1.77 -3.63 -10.61
N GLY A 53 1.23 -2.53 -10.08
CA GLY A 53 -0.20 -2.32 -9.89
C GLY A 53 -0.99 -1.99 -11.17
N GLY A 54 -0.37 -2.08 -12.35
CA GLY A 54 -1.03 -1.87 -13.65
C GLY A 54 -1.43 -0.43 -13.95
N ALA A 55 -1.25 0.52 -13.02
CA ALA A 55 -1.61 1.93 -13.18
C ALA A 55 -0.95 2.60 -14.41
N PHE A 56 0.17 2.04 -14.88
CA PHE A 56 0.94 2.54 -16.02
C PHE A 56 0.82 1.65 -17.27
N GLU A 57 -0.09 0.66 -17.29
CA GLU A 57 -0.23 -0.24 -18.46
C GLU A 57 -0.58 0.51 -19.74
N PHE A 58 -1.30 1.62 -19.64
CA PHE A 58 -1.66 2.45 -20.79
C PHE A 58 -0.43 2.98 -21.55
N LEU A 59 0.72 3.17 -20.88
CA LEU A 59 1.96 3.63 -21.53
C LEU A 59 2.52 2.60 -22.52
N ASN A 60 2.05 1.35 -22.51
CA ASN A 60 2.43 0.35 -23.50
C ASN A 60 1.63 0.46 -24.81
N ALA A 61 0.62 1.34 -24.87
CA ALA A 61 -0.18 1.53 -26.07
C ALA A 61 0.68 2.17 -27.18
N PRO A 62 0.56 1.72 -28.45
CA PRO A 62 1.35 2.28 -29.56
C PRO A 62 1.21 3.80 -29.72
N GLU A 63 0.07 4.36 -29.30
CA GLU A 63 -0.22 5.80 -29.35
C GLU A 63 0.64 6.61 -28.37
N GLU A 64 1.14 5.98 -27.30
CA GLU A 64 2.00 6.61 -26.29
C GLU A 64 3.49 6.58 -26.70
N ASP A 65 3.86 5.86 -27.78
CA ASP A 65 5.20 5.86 -28.36
C ASP A 65 5.44 7.10 -29.25
N LEU A 66 5.42 8.27 -28.61
CA LEU A 66 5.41 9.58 -29.28
C LEU A 66 6.78 10.03 -29.81
N TYR A 67 7.88 9.45 -29.32
CA TYR A 67 9.24 9.89 -29.63
C TYR A 67 10.11 8.75 -30.13
N THR A 68 10.74 8.98 -31.27
CA THR A 68 11.71 8.09 -31.88
C THR A 68 13.13 8.63 -31.72
N LEU A 69 14.13 7.78 -31.93
CA LEU A 69 15.54 8.20 -31.98
C LEU A 69 15.83 9.28 -33.05
N ARG A 70 14.93 9.46 -34.02
CA ARG A 70 15.09 10.46 -35.10
C ARG A 70 14.62 11.85 -34.69
N ASP A 71 13.86 11.96 -33.61
CA ASP A 71 13.33 13.24 -33.12
C ASP A 71 14.35 14.00 -32.26
N GLY A 72 15.38 13.30 -31.78
CA GLY A 72 16.49 13.89 -31.07
C GLY A 72 17.40 14.73 -31.96
N LYS A 73 18.01 15.76 -31.37
CA LYS A 73 19.16 16.44 -31.98
C LYS A 73 20.44 15.77 -31.49
N PRO A 74 21.50 15.67 -32.33
CA PRO A 74 22.80 15.22 -31.86
C PRO A 74 23.24 16.06 -30.67
N PHE A 75 23.62 15.39 -29.59
CA PHE A 75 24.24 16.03 -28.44
C PHE A 75 25.74 16.09 -28.71
N ASP A 76 26.29 17.31 -28.78
CA ASP A 76 27.72 17.57 -28.89
C ASP A 76 28.19 18.15 -27.56
N ASP A 77 28.98 17.37 -26.81
CA ASP A 77 29.54 17.74 -25.52
C ASP A 77 30.97 18.30 -25.63
N ALA A 78 31.42 18.65 -26.84
CA ALA A 78 32.72 19.26 -27.06
C ALA A 78 32.90 20.53 -26.20
N ARG A 79 33.80 20.43 -25.23
CA ARG A 79 34.37 21.55 -24.47
C ARG A 79 35.68 22.00 -25.09
#